data_AF-O76679-F1
#
_entry.id   AF-O76679-F1
#
_cell.length_a   1.000
_cell.length_b   1.000
_cell.length_c   1.000
_cell.angle_alpha   90.00
_cell.angle_beta   90.00
_cell.angle_gamma   90.00
#
_symmetry.space_group_name_H-M   'P 1'
#
loop_
_entity.id
_entity.type
_entity.pdbx_description
1 polymer ?
#
loop_
_entity_poly.entity_id
_entity_poly.type
_entity_poly.pdbx_seq_one_letter_code
_entity_poly.pdbx_strand_id
1 'polypeptide(L)'
;MRNLLKFALLGTLLLTFAYGAYKPPNKSDCKGVTVGKVFTCLYRAGDYMAKTFFLDIKKASSLLEFSKSCIAMQNCLEALRCGQGTEHLAMYERMRGQCVTMHFYSTDFFSCLTKLENSKPKPECYEKWDTKLVNEDLTEVSPDKLCKKMFGTDNCMKKVVKETCGDKDWQLLLQHFNEDTPGLKHCDFSNV
;
A
#
# COMPACT_ATOMS: atom_id res chain seq x y z
N MET A 1 28.56 -21.75 2.70
CA MET A 1 27.20 -22.34 2.77
C MET A 1 26.37 -21.86 3.98
N ARG A 2 26.58 -20.62 4.48
CA ARG A 2 25.91 -20.12 5.71
C ARG A 2 24.80 -19.10 5.46
N ASN A 3 24.66 -18.61 4.21
CA ASN A 3 23.67 -17.61 3.85
C ASN A 3 22.42 -18.18 3.16
N LEU A 4 22.46 -19.42 2.67
CA LEU A 4 21.29 -20.06 2.07
C LEU A 4 20.28 -20.57 3.12
N LEU A 5 20.72 -20.84 4.36
CA LEU A 5 19.81 -21.24 5.45
C LEU A 5 18.90 -20.09 5.93
N LYS A 6 19.26 -18.82 5.67
CA LYS A 6 18.40 -17.70 6.08
C LYS A 6 17.15 -17.55 5.19
N PHE A 7 17.19 -18.05 3.96
CA PHE A 7 16.02 -18.01 3.07
C PHE A 7 15.01 -19.11 3.36
N ALA A 8 15.35 -20.12 4.17
CA ALA A 8 14.43 -21.20 4.53
C ALA A 8 13.62 -20.94 5.82
N LEU A 9 13.85 -19.84 6.54
CA LEU A 9 13.22 -19.54 7.83
C LEU A 9 12.25 -18.35 7.79
N LEU A 10 11.57 -18.15 6.66
CA LEU A 10 10.36 -17.33 6.60
C LEU A 10 9.16 -18.21 6.21
N GLY A 11 9.08 -19.37 6.87
CA GLY A 11 7.87 -20.17 6.96
C GLY A 11 7.13 -19.85 8.26
N THR A 12 5.81 -19.99 8.23
CA THR A 12 4.86 -19.83 9.34
C THR A 12 4.59 -18.40 9.84
N LEU A 13 3.67 -17.71 9.17
CA LEU A 13 2.78 -16.77 9.86
C LEU A 13 1.32 -17.21 9.58
N LEU A 14 0.84 -18.13 10.41
CA LEU A 14 -0.56 -18.48 10.54
C LEU A 14 -1.24 -17.32 11.29
N LEU A 15 -1.88 -16.40 10.57
CA LEU A 15 -2.75 -15.38 11.16
C LEU A 15 -4.20 -15.76 10.86
N THR A 16 -4.84 -16.37 11.85
CA THR A 16 -6.29 -16.52 11.93
C THR A 16 -6.93 -15.15 12.09
N PHE A 17 -7.34 -14.53 10.97
CA PHE A 17 -8.29 -13.41 11.00
C PHE A 17 -9.70 -13.90 10.68
N ALA A 18 -10.61 -13.41 11.49
CA ALA A 18 -11.99 -13.82 11.64
C ALA A 18 -12.89 -13.40 10.46
N TYR A 19 -13.79 -14.34 10.10
CA TYR A 19 -15.13 -14.20 9.53
C TYR A 19 -15.34 -13.44 8.21
N GLY A 20 -15.17 -14.19 7.12
CA GLY A 20 -16.17 -14.27 6.07
C GLY A 20 -16.10 -15.68 5.47
N ALA A 21 -17.22 -16.41 5.39
CA ALA A 21 -17.26 -17.70 4.70
C ALA A 21 -17.08 -17.49 3.19
N TYR A 22 -15.84 -17.27 2.75
CA TYR A 22 -15.53 -16.98 1.36
C TYR A 22 -15.50 -18.28 0.55
N LYS A 23 -16.39 -18.37 -0.45
CA LYS A 23 -16.45 -19.53 -1.36
C LYS A 23 -15.29 -19.45 -2.37
N PRO A 24 -14.50 -20.53 -2.52
CA PRO A 24 -13.54 -20.61 -3.63
C PRO A 24 -14.28 -20.41 -4.96
N PRO A 25 -13.65 -19.76 -5.97
CA PRO A 25 -14.27 -19.58 -7.27
C PRO A 25 -14.66 -20.94 -7.83
N ASN A 26 -15.88 -21.04 -8.37
CA ASN A 26 -16.31 -22.28 -9.01
C ASN A 26 -15.48 -22.49 -10.29
N LYS A 27 -15.27 -23.75 -10.71
CA LYS A 27 -14.53 -24.04 -11.95
C LYS A 27 -15.07 -23.28 -13.18
N SER A 28 -16.35 -22.91 -13.19
CA SER A 28 -16.98 -22.06 -14.21
C SER A 28 -16.32 -20.68 -14.33
N ASP A 29 -15.92 -20.10 -13.20
CA ASP A 29 -15.40 -18.73 -13.11
C ASP A 29 -13.97 -18.66 -13.69
N CYS A 30 -13.31 -19.81 -13.80
CA CYS A 30 -11.98 -19.93 -14.39
C CYS A 30 -12.00 -20.26 -15.90
N LYS A 31 -13.19 -20.31 -16.52
CA LYS A 31 -13.32 -20.64 -17.94
C LYS A 31 -12.68 -19.54 -18.80
N GLY A 32 -11.63 -19.91 -19.55
CA GLY A 32 -10.88 -18.99 -20.41
C GLY A 32 -9.54 -18.53 -19.83
N VAL A 33 -9.23 -18.86 -18.57
CA VAL A 33 -7.88 -18.66 -18.02
C VAL A 33 -6.96 -19.75 -18.56
N THR A 34 -6.00 -19.37 -19.38
CA THR A 34 -4.97 -20.28 -19.91
C THR A 34 -3.76 -20.35 -18.99
N VAL A 35 -3.02 -21.46 -19.05
CA VAL A 35 -1.74 -21.61 -18.33
C VAL A 35 -0.77 -20.46 -18.67
N GLY A 36 -0.71 -20.04 -19.94
CA GLY A 36 0.11 -18.89 -20.36
C GLY A 36 -0.31 -17.57 -19.71
N LYS A 37 -1.62 -17.35 -19.52
CA LYS A 37 -2.14 -16.17 -18.79
C LYS A 37 -1.73 -16.23 -17.32
N VAL A 38 -1.82 -17.40 -16.68
CA VAL A 38 -1.36 -17.60 -15.28
C VAL A 38 0.12 -17.27 -15.15
N PHE A 39 0.99 -17.81 -16.01
CA PHE A 39 2.43 -17.51 -15.99
C PHE A 39 2.74 -16.03 -16.21
N THR A 40 2.07 -15.39 -17.17
CA THR A 40 2.21 -13.94 -17.42
C THR A 40 1.83 -13.14 -16.17
N CYS A 41 0.79 -13.58 -15.48
CA CYS A 41 0.33 -12.92 -14.26
C CYS A 41 1.24 -13.16 -13.06
N LEU A 42 1.85 -14.35 -12.94
CA LEU A 42 2.89 -14.61 -11.94
C LEU A 42 4.11 -13.71 -12.16
N TYR A 43 4.54 -13.51 -13.42
CA TYR A 43 5.61 -12.58 -13.75
C TYR A 43 5.26 -11.14 -13.34
N ARG A 44 4.05 -10.67 -13.65
CA ARG A 44 3.58 -9.34 -13.22
C ARG A 44 3.50 -9.23 -11.70
N ALA A 45 3.15 -10.32 -11.00
CA ALA A 45 3.10 -10.32 -9.54
C ALA A 45 4.51 -10.19 -8.96
N GLY A 46 5.51 -10.82 -9.58
CA GLY A 46 6.91 -10.60 -9.28
C GLY A 46 7.37 -9.16 -9.53
N ASP A 47 7.03 -8.57 -10.67
CA ASP A 47 7.33 -7.15 -10.99
C ASP A 47 6.68 -6.19 -9.99
N TYR A 48 5.41 -6.44 -9.64
CA TYR A 48 4.71 -5.71 -8.60
C TYR A 48 5.48 -5.79 -7.27
N MET A 49 5.78 -6.99 -6.79
CA MET A 49 6.49 -7.19 -5.52
C MET A 49 7.87 -6.54 -5.50
N ALA A 50 8.61 -6.62 -6.61
CA ALA A 50 9.91 -5.96 -6.73
C ALA A 50 9.76 -4.44 -6.62
N LYS A 51 8.81 -3.84 -7.34
CA LYS A 51 8.59 -2.38 -7.27
C LYS A 51 8.03 -1.93 -5.93
N THR A 52 7.18 -2.73 -5.29
CA THR A 52 6.74 -2.47 -3.90
C THR A 52 7.92 -2.38 -2.94
N PHE A 53 8.93 -3.25 -3.13
CA PHE A 53 10.12 -3.25 -2.28
C PHE A 53 10.99 -2.00 -2.48
N PHE A 54 11.03 -1.45 -3.70
CA PHE A 54 11.82 -0.25 -4.05
C PHE A 54 10.99 1.05 -4.09
N LEU A 55 9.73 1.00 -3.68
CA LEU A 55 8.81 2.13 -3.73
C LEU A 55 9.25 3.23 -2.74
N ASP A 56 9.35 4.45 -3.24
CA ASP A 56 9.54 5.65 -2.43
C ASP A 56 8.38 6.62 -2.66
N ILE A 57 7.39 6.62 -1.76
CA ILE A 57 6.21 7.50 -1.86
C ILE A 57 6.59 8.99 -1.86
N LYS A 58 7.77 9.35 -1.33
CA LYS A 58 8.25 10.74 -1.36
C LYS A 58 8.77 11.17 -2.73
N LYS A 59 8.78 10.27 -3.71
CA LYS A 59 9.21 10.57 -5.08
C LYS A 59 8.06 10.36 -6.05
N ALA A 60 7.63 11.44 -6.68
CA ALA A 60 6.58 11.43 -7.70
C ALA A 60 6.86 10.41 -8.83
N SER A 61 8.13 10.31 -9.26
CA SER A 61 8.55 9.35 -10.30
C SER A 61 8.38 7.89 -9.87
N SER A 62 8.71 7.55 -8.62
CA SER A 62 8.57 6.20 -8.07
C SER A 62 7.10 5.78 -8.02
N LEU A 63 6.20 6.69 -7.62
CA LEU A 63 4.75 6.46 -7.61
C LEU A 63 4.17 6.21 -9.01
N LEU A 64 4.60 7.00 -10.00
CA LEU A 64 4.15 6.83 -11.39
C LEU A 64 4.63 5.52 -12.02
N GLU A 65 5.82 5.04 -11.65
CA GLU A 65 6.31 3.74 -12.10
C GLU A 65 5.57 2.59 -11.43
N PHE A 66 5.28 2.72 -10.14
CA PHE A 66 4.54 1.74 -9.37
C PHE A 66 3.08 1.60 -9.84
N SER A 67 2.40 2.72 -10.12
CA SER A 67 1.01 2.71 -10.58
C SER A 67 0.81 1.91 -11.87
N LYS A 68 1.81 1.87 -12.76
CA LYS A 68 1.81 1.02 -13.97
C LYS A 68 1.73 -0.46 -13.63
N SER A 69 2.45 -0.90 -12.59
CA SER A 69 2.40 -2.29 -12.13
C SER A 69 1.07 -2.63 -11.47
N CYS A 70 0.44 -1.68 -10.78
CA CYS A 70 -0.92 -1.82 -10.27
C CYS A 70 -1.95 -2.06 -11.37
N ILE A 71 -1.92 -1.27 -12.45
CA ILE A 71 -2.80 -1.45 -13.62
C ILE A 71 -2.57 -2.83 -14.26
N ALA A 72 -1.31 -3.26 -14.39
CA ALA A 72 -0.97 -4.57 -14.92
C ALA A 72 -1.48 -5.72 -14.02
N MET A 73 -1.51 -5.50 -12.70
CA MET A 73 -1.93 -6.47 -11.69
C MET A 73 -3.43 -6.64 -11.57
N GLN A 74 -4.20 -5.57 -11.73
CA GLN A 74 -5.66 -5.62 -11.69
C GLN A 74 -6.23 -6.64 -12.68
N ASN A 75 -5.65 -6.70 -13.88
CA ASN A 75 -6.03 -7.66 -14.93
C ASN A 75 -5.59 -9.11 -14.65
N CYS A 76 -4.85 -9.34 -13.57
CA CYS A 76 -4.23 -10.62 -13.24
C CYS A 76 -4.84 -11.30 -12.02
N LEU A 77 -5.53 -10.58 -11.14
CA LEU A 77 -6.06 -11.12 -9.89
C LEU A 77 -6.96 -12.35 -10.13
N GLU A 78 -7.84 -12.30 -11.13
CA GLU A 78 -8.71 -13.43 -11.48
C GLU A 78 -7.92 -14.64 -12.01
N ALA A 79 -6.96 -14.42 -12.90
CA ALA A 79 -6.14 -15.50 -13.45
C ALA A 79 -5.28 -16.16 -12.35
N LEU A 80 -4.74 -15.37 -11.43
CA LEU A 80 -3.96 -15.86 -10.29
C LEU A 80 -4.83 -16.67 -9.33
N ARG A 81 -6.05 -16.22 -9.03
CA ARG A 81 -7.03 -16.97 -8.24
C ARG A 81 -7.34 -18.34 -8.82
N CYS A 82 -7.42 -18.42 -10.15
CA CYS A 82 -7.65 -19.69 -10.85
C CYS A 82 -6.42 -20.61 -10.90
N GLY A 83 -5.21 -20.04 -10.92
CA GLY A 83 -3.96 -20.80 -11.11
C GLY A 83 -3.21 -21.16 -9.83
N GLN A 84 -3.38 -20.42 -8.73
CA GLN A 84 -2.66 -20.60 -7.46
C GLN A 84 -3.60 -20.95 -6.29
N GLY A 85 -4.92 -21.05 -6.54
CA GLY A 85 -5.88 -21.31 -5.48
C GLY A 85 -6.06 -20.13 -4.51
N THR A 86 -6.72 -20.39 -3.40
CA THR A 86 -7.20 -19.35 -2.47
C THR A 86 -6.19 -18.95 -1.40
N GLU A 87 -5.10 -19.69 -1.24
CA GLU A 87 -4.08 -19.46 -0.21
C GLU A 87 -3.36 -18.10 -0.37
N HIS A 88 -3.27 -17.61 -1.61
CA HIS A 88 -2.66 -16.33 -1.94
C HIS A 88 -3.67 -15.16 -1.99
N LEU A 89 -4.96 -15.39 -1.72
CA LEU A 89 -5.98 -14.35 -1.80
C LEU A 89 -5.68 -13.15 -0.89
N ALA A 90 -5.26 -13.40 0.35
CA ALA A 90 -4.94 -12.32 1.29
C ALA A 90 -3.81 -11.44 0.75
N MET A 91 -2.81 -12.04 0.11
CA MET A 91 -1.74 -11.32 -0.56
C MET A 91 -2.30 -10.47 -1.71
N TYR A 92 -3.17 -11.03 -2.54
CA TYR A 92 -3.79 -10.32 -3.66
C TYR A 92 -4.70 -9.16 -3.24
N GLU A 93 -5.47 -9.32 -2.17
CA GLU A 93 -6.26 -8.22 -1.61
C GLU A 93 -5.36 -7.14 -0.99
N ARG A 94 -4.24 -7.51 -0.34
CA ARG A 94 -3.24 -6.54 0.11
C ARG A 94 -2.61 -5.77 -1.05
N MET A 95 -2.25 -6.47 -2.14
CA MET A 95 -1.74 -5.82 -3.36
C MET A 95 -2.78 -4.83 -3.91
N ARG A 96 -4.05 -5.22 -3.95
CA ARG A 96 -5.14 -4.37 -4.40
C ARG A 96 -5.29 -3.12 -3.52
N GLY A 97 -5.29 -3.28 -2.20
CA GLY A 97 -5.37 -2.15 -1.26
C GLY A 97 -4.21 -1.18 -1.44
N GLN A 98 -2.97 -1.69 -1.48
CA GLN A 98 -1.79 -0.89 -1.79
C GLN A 98 -1.92 -0.14 -3.13
N CYS A 99 -2.49 -0.77 -4.15
CA CYS A 99 -2.74 -0.11 -5.43
C CYS A 99 -3.76 1.02 -5.36
N VAL A 100 -4.80 0.90 -4.54
CA VAL A 100 -5.76 1.98 -4.31
C VAL A 100 -5.05 3.16 -3.64
N THR A 101 -4.27 2.90 -2.59
CA THR A 101 -3.50 3.94 -1.90
C THR A 101 -2.46 4.60 -2.81
N MET A 102 -1.75 3.83 -3.65
CA MET A 102 -0.77 4.39 -4.57
C MET A 102 -1.42 5.12 -5.75
N HIS A 103 -2.62 4.72 -6.14
CA HIS A 103 -3.41 5.46 -7.11
C HIS A 103 -3.67 6.87 -6.59
N PHE A 104 -4.22 6.99 -5.37
CA PHE A 104 -4.46 8.28 -4.71
C PHE A 104 -3.22 9.20 -4.72
N TYR A 105 -2.05 8.68 -4.36
CA TYR A 105 -0.81 9.45 -4.37
C TYR A 105 -0.33 9.84 -5.78
N SER A 106 -0.64 9.03 -6.79
CA SER A 106 -0.25 9.29 -8.19
C SER A 106 -1.29 10.10 -8.97
N THR A 107 -2.48 10.34 -8.41
CA THR A 107 -3.56 11.15 -9.01
C THR A 107 -3.92 12.34 -8.13
N ASP A 108 -4.74 12.12 -7.12
CA ASP A 108 -5.45 13.17 -6.38
C ASP A 108 -4.51 13.98 -5.50
N PHE A 109 -3.50 13.33 -4.92
CA PHE A 109 -2.51 13.97 -4.04
C PHE A 109 -1.17 14.27 -4.73
N PHE A 110 -1.04 13.93 -6.02
CA PHE A 110 0.23 14.01 -6.77
C PHE A 110 0.80 15.43 -6.83
N SER A 111 -0.07 16.43 -7.01
CA SER A 111 0.33 17.84 -7.03
C SER A 111 0.95 18.27 -5.70
N CYS A 112 0.34 17.89 -4.57
CA CYS A 112 0.86 18.19 -3.25
C CYS A 112 2.19 17.46 -2.98
N LEU A 113 2.28 16.17 -3.30
CA LEU A 113 3.54 15.42 -3.16
C LEU A 113 4.66 16.04 -3.97
N THR A 114 4.39 16.48 -5.20
CA THR A 114 5.38 17.15 -6.05
C THR A 114 5.85 18.47 -5.43
N LYS A 115 4.95 19.24 -4.80
CA LYS A 115 5.34 20.45 -4.05
C LYS A 115 6.24 20.09 -2.86
N LEU A 116 5.84 19.11 -2.05
CA LEU A 116 6.62 18.65 -0.89
C LEU A 116 8.01 18.12 -1.27
N GLU A 117 8.10 17.34 -2.36
CA GLU A 117 9.35 16.83 -2.90
C GLU A 117 10.29 17.96 -3.33
N ASN A 118 9.74 19.01 -3.93
CA ASN A 118 10.49 20.14 -4.48
C ASN A 118 10.69 21.31 -3.51
N SER A 119 10.06 21.28 -2.33
CA SER A 119 10.20 22.31 -1.30
C SER A 119 11.65 22.48 -0.85
N LYS A 120 12.06 23.74 -0.66
CA LYS A 120 13.40 24.12 -0.20
C LYS A 120 13.30 25.18 0.92
N PRO A 121 13.77 24.88 2.15
CA PRO A 121 14.26 23.57 2.59
C PRO A 121 13.14 22.50 2.57
N LYS A 122 13.52 21.23 2.54
CA LYS A 122 12.53 20.15 2.70
C LYS A 122 11.97 20.19 4.13
N PRO A 123 10.64 20.10 4.32
CA PRO A 123 10.06 20.05 5.65
C PRO A 123 10.57 18.82 6.40
N GLU A 124 11.07 19.01 7.62
CA GLU A 124 11.68 17.93 8.42
C GLU A 124 10.74 16.74 8.63
N CYS A 125 9.45 17.01 8.88
CA CYS A 125 8.43 15.97 9.04
C CYS A 125 8.31 15.10 7.78
N TYR A 126 8.33 15.71 6.60
CA TYR A 126 8.25 14.99 5.32
C TYR A 126 9.54 14.20 5.05
N GLU A 127 10.70 14.78 5.34
CA GLU A 127 11.99 14.10 5.17
C GLU A 127 12.08 12.83 6.05
N LYS A 128 11.68 12.95 7.32
CA LYS A 128 11.68 11.86 8.31
C LYS A 128 10.49 10.91 8.20
N TRP A 129 9.50 11.20 7.35
CA TRP A 129 8.34 10.36 7.19
C TRP A 129 8.74 8.97 6.68
N ASP A 130 8.28 7.94 7.39
CA ASP A 130 8.60 6.54 7.11
C ASP A 130 7.66 5.99 6.03
N THR A 131 8.17 5.85 4.82
CA THR A 131 7.43 5.33 3.67
C THR A 131 7.32 3.81 3.67
N LYS A 132 8.01 3.09 4.57
CA LYS A 132 8.00 1.62 4.59
C LYS A 132 6.74 1.03 5.18
N LEU A 133 5.91 1.84 5.83
CA LEU A 133 4.63 1.45 6.41
C LEU A 133 3.68 0.78 5.42
N VAL A 134 3.85 1.05 4.13
CA VAL A 134 3.10 0.42 3.03
C VAL A 134 3.19 -1.10 3.06
N ASN A 135 4.29 -1.65 3.59
CA ASN A 135 4.54 -3.09 3.63
C ASN A 135 4.30 -3.71 5.01
N GLU A 136 3.97 -2.91 6.01
CA GLU A 136 3.78 -3.41 7.38
C GLU A 136 2.32 -3.80 7.62
N ASP A 137 2.13 -4.86 8.39
CA ASP A 137 0.82 -5.16 8.95
C ASP A 137 0.56 -4.21 10.12
N LEU A 138 -0.43 -3.33 9.95
CA LEU A 138 -0.80 -2.31 10.93
C LEU A 138 -1.97 -2.73 11.82
N THR A 139 -2.50 -3.95 11.66
CA THR A 139 -3.72 -4.41 12.36
C THR A 139 -3.56 -4.51 13.88
N GLU A 140 -2.36 -4.81 14.38
CA GLU A 140 -2.06 -4.93 15.81
C GLU A 140 -1.42 -3.67 16.41
N VAL A 141 -1.32 -2.59 15.64
CA VAL A 141 -0.71 -1.34 16.10
C VAL A 141 -1.75 -0.52 16.87
N SER A 142 -1.41 -0.07 18.09
CA SER A 142 -2.29 0.81 18.86
C SER A 142 -2.61 2.10 18.10
N PRO A 143 -3.79 2.71 18.30
CA PRO A 143 -4.19 3.93 17.58
C PRO A 143 -3.12 5.04 17.63
N ASP A 144 -2.57 5.35 18.81
CA ASP A 144 -1.55 6.41 18.94
C ASP A 144 -0.28 6.12 18.13
N LYS A 145 0.17 4.86 18.17
CA LYS A 145 1.36 4.43 17.42
C LYS A 145 1.07 4.42 15.91
N LEU A 146 -0.16 4.09 15.52
CA LEU A 146 -0.62 4.16 14.14
C LEU A 146 -0.63 5.62 13.66
N CYS A 147 -1.19 6.55 14.42
CA CYS A 147 -1.18 7.99 14.12
C CYS A 147 0.25 8.52 13.94
N LYS A 148 1.15 8.19 14.88
CA LYS A 148 2.55 8.60 14.80
C LYS A 148 3.28 8.02 13.58
N LYS A 149 2.98 6.78 13.21
CA LYS A 149 3.51 6.15 12.00
C LYS A 149 3.02 6.88 10.75
N MET A 150 1.70 7.10 10.64
CA MET A 150 1.09 7.66 9.43
C MET A 150 1.35 9.16 9.26
N PHE A 151 1.33 9.95 10.33
CA PHE A 151 1.37 11.41 10.29
C PHE A 151 2.61 12.03 10.97
N GLY A 152 3.52 11.21 11.47
CA GLY A 152 4.72 11.65 12.18
C GLY A 152 4.47 12.01 13.66
N THR A 153 5.54 12.37 14.36
CA THR A 153 5.46 12.86 15.75
C THR A 153 4.55 14.08 15.82
N ASP A 154 3.67 14.11 16.83
CA ASP A 154 2.67 15.17 17.05
C ASP A 154 1.82 15.47 15.80
N ASN A 155 1.61 14.47 14.93
CA ASN A 155 0.88 14.61 13.68
C ASN A 155 1.40 15.76 12.79
N CYS A 156 2.73 16.00 12.82
CA CYS A 156 3.39 17.10 12.11
C CYS A 156 3.08 17.17 10.61
N MET A 157 2.67 16.06 9.98
CA MET A 157 2.30 16.02 8.56
C MET A 157 1.13 16.96 8.25
N LYS A 158 0.21 17.16 9.21
CA LYS A 158 -0.90 18.12 9.04
C LYS A 158 -0.37 19.52 8.74
N LYS A 159 0.52 20.03 9.58
CA LYS A 159 1.11 21.36 9.41
C LYS A 159 1.82 21.47 8.07
N VAL A 160 2.66 20.48 7.76
CA VAL A 160 3.45 20.47 6.52
C VAL A 160 2.58 20.46 5.27
N VAL A 161 1.53 19.63 5.23
CA VAL A 161 0.59 19.58 4.10
C VAL A 161 -0.21 20.88 4.00
N LYS A 162 -0.71 21.41 5.12
CA LYS A 162 -1.47 22.67 5.11
C LYS A 162 -0.63 23.87 4.65
N GLU A 163 0.61 23.99 5.14
CA GLU A 163 1.51 25.09 4.77
C GLU A 163 1.99 25.00 3.32
N THR A 164 2.19 23.77 2.80
CA THR A 164 2.74 23.58 1.44
C THR A 164 1.65 23.50 0.37
N CYS A 165 0.52 22.88 0.69
CA CYS A 165 -0.51 22.50 -0.28
C CYS A 165 -1.87 23.15 0.00
N GLY A 166 -2.15 23.46 1.27
CA GLY A 166 -3.40 24.09 1.72
C GLY A 166 -4.36 23.13 2.42
N ASP A 167 -5.42 23.69 2.99
CA ASP A 167 -6.42 22.93 3.75
C ASP A 167 -7.13 21.85 2.92
N LYS A 168 -7.37 22.12 1.62
CA LYS A 168 -8.05 21.18 0.73
C LYS A 168 -7.28 19.87 0.60
N ASP A 169 -5.98 19.95 0.33
CA ASP A 169 -5.11 18.77 0.20
C ASP A 169 -4.98 18.02 1.53
N TRP A 170 -4.97 18.73 2.66
CA TRP A 170 -5.00 18.09 3.98
C TRP A 170 -6.29 17.28 4.21
N GLN A 171 -7.46 17.85 3.91
CA GLN A 171 -8.73 17.14 4.05
C GLN A 171 -8.81 15.92 3.12
N LEU A 172 -8.30 16.06 1.90
CA LEU A 172 -8.22 14.99 0.92
C LEU A 172 -7.37 13.81 1.44
N LEU A 173 -6.19 14.09 2.00
CA LEU A 173 -5.32 13.09 2.62
C LEU A 173 -6.01 12.39 3.80
N LEU A 174 -6.67 13.16 4.67
CA LEU A 174 -7.36 12.62 5.84
C LEU A 174 -8.56 11.75 5.44
N GLN A 175 -9.32 12.16 4.42
CA GLN A 175 -10.45 11.39 3.91
C GLN A 175 -10.00 10.03 3.39
N HIS A 176 -8.97 10.01 2.54
CA HIS A 176 -8.44 8.77 1.98
C HIS A 176 -8.01 7.77 3.07
N PHE A 177 -7.29 8.26 4.08
CA PHE A 177 -6.84 7.44 5.19
C PHE A 177 -7.98 6.95 6.11
N ASN A 178 -9.01 7.75 6.32
CA ASN A 178 -10.17 7.34 7.13
C ASN A 178 -11.06 6.31 6.43
N GLU A 179 -11.08 6.31 5.10
CA GLU A 179 -11.78 5.31 4.28
C GLU A 179 -11.01 3.97 4.32
N ASP A 180 -9.69 4.01 4.17
CA ASP A 180 -8.85 2.81 4.11
C ASP A 180 -8.49 2.23 5.49
N THR A 181 -8.38 3.06 6.52
CA THR A 181 -7.90 2.67 7.85
C THR A 181 -8.74 3.32 8.97
N PRO A 182 -9.89 2.72 9.36
CA PRO A 182 -10.81 3.30 10.33
C PRO A 182 -10.18 3.68 11.69
N GLY A 183 -9.09 3.02 12.10
CA GLY A 183 -8.36 3.32 13.33
C GLY A 183 -7.76 4.73 13.38
N LEU A 184 -7.58 5.39 12.23
CA LEU A 184 -7.06 6.75 12.14
C LEU A 184 -8.06 7.83 12.58
N LYS A 185 -9.34 7.49 12.75
CA LYS A 185 -10.35 8.39 13.33
C LYS A 185 -10.03 8.80 14.77
N HIS A 186 -9.14 8.09 15.45
CA HIS A 186 -8.68 8.40 16.80
C HIS A 186 -7.50 9.37 16.86
N CYS A 187 -6.91 9.75 15.72
CA CYS A 187 -5.78 10.67 15.71
C CYS A 187 -6.23 12.08 16.08
N ASP A 188 -5.63 12.64 17.13
CA ASP A 188 -5.89 14.01 17.56
C ASP A 188 -5.09 15.01 16.72
N PHE A 189 -5.79 15.72 15.83
CA PHE A 189 -5.22 16.77 15.00
C PHE A 189 -5.44 18.18 15.57
N SER A 190 -5.95 18.33 16.79
CA SER A 190 -6.26 19.66 17.37
C SER A 190 -5.00 20.46 17.74
N ASN A 191 -3.89 19.78 18.05
CA ASN A 191 -2.64 20.38 18.53
C ASN A 191 -1.71 20.90 17.40
N VAL A 192 -2.19 20.99 16.15
CA VAL A 192 -1.38 21.29 14.95
C VAL A 192 -2.06 22.32 14.06
#